data_AF-A0A7S1K4T0-F1
#
_entry.id   AF-A0A7S1K4T0-F1
#
_cell.length_a   1.000
_cell.length_b   1.000
_cell.length_c   1.000
_cell.angle_alpha   90.00
_cell.angle_beta   90.00
_cell.angle_gamma   90.00
#
_symmetry.space_group_name_H-M   'P 1'
#
loop_
_entity.id
_entity.type
_entity.pdbx_description
1 polymer ?
#
loop_
_entity_poly.entity_id
_entity_poly.type
_entity_poly.pdbx_seq_one_letter_code
_entity_poly.pdbx_strand_id
1 'polypeptide(L)'
;WEYKPPLAGDIPTDMRVRLLEKTSHPQGFASSKAVGEPPLLGSTSVFIAIQEAVRSARIDGGLTGHFELSTPATCEKIQQACGTTLEHMVLRPSTMGVSRPLLAAAKPLPTHVDVAIVGGGLGGLLLCAGLRCRGIDAHVFERAPALRNASQGIFMAFTNGISAVRRVKCDIADTMLASGVMDPTVALHQRMLGKEVKTIRVDKKGNGEVTIRWTKAQNIFASHVPDEVIHCSCGGRDFTEDDTGATLVFEGRNEQVRAKMIVAVDGAFSALRPQILSRHREKRDGVMQVTKDGQGSAAAALMIEDPPKYHGFLNWNALVKKEDIARYAESEGVPLPYTERGTVALTSDCPNVLAYIIDVGTHVFWQIRVPELSKAGHRAVAGRQGLKEHLLRGLRDGTDLAVPIGQEGGKPQ
;
A
#
# COMPACT_ATOMS: atom_id res chain seq x y z
N TRP A 1 -50.17 -12.00 -5.15
CA TRP A 1 -48.71 -11.98 -5.41
C TRP A 1 -48.11 -10.91 -4.52
N GLU A 2 -47.17 -11.26 -3.64
CA GLU A 2 -46.55 -10.36 -2.65
C GLU A 2 -45.13 -9.90 -3.02
N TYR A 3 -44.75 -10.02 -4.30
CA TYR A 3 -43.43 -9.57 -4.75
C TYR A 3 -43.44 -8.05 -4.94
N LYS A 4 -42.63 -7.33 -4.15
CA LYS A 4 -42.38 -5.90 -4.32
C LYS A 4 -41.03 -5.71 -5.01
N PRO A 5 -41.00 -5.12 -6.23
CA PRO A 5 -39.73 -4.79 -6.89
C PRO A 5 -38.90 -3.85 -6.02
N PRO A 6 -37.56 -3.99 -5.99
CA PRO A 6 -36.69 -3.07 -5.29
C PRO A 6 -36.82 -1.65 -5.85
N LEU A 7 -37.03 -0.67 -4.98
CA LEU A 7 -37.07 0.75 -5.29
C LEU A 7 -35.69 1.39 -5.05
N ALA A 8 -35.51 2.65 -5.46
CA ALA A 8 -34.25 3.37 -5.25
C ALA A 8 -33.82 3.47 -3.76
N GLY A 9 -34.76 3.30 -2.82
CA GLY A 9 -34.48 3.23 -1.38
C GLY A 9 -33.97 1.87 -0.88
N ASP A 10 -34.10 0.81 -1.69
CA ASP A 10 -33.70 -0.56 -1.34
C ASP A 10 -32.24 -0.87 -1.73
N ILE A 11 -31.48 0.14 -2.14
CA ILE A 11 -30.05 0.01 -2.43
C ILE A 11 -29.31 -0.30 -1.12
N PRO A 12 -28.67 -1.48 -0.99
CA PRO A 12 -27.97 -1.82 0.23
C PRO A 12 -26.77 -0.89 0.42
N THR A 13 -26.56 -0.44 1.66
CA THR A 13 -25.41 0.41 2.04
C THR A 13 -24.06 -0.30 1.79
N ASP A 14 -24.07 -1.62 1.66
CA ASP A 14 -22.94 -2.47 1.28
C ASP A 14 -23.41 -3.55 0.27
N MET A 15 -22.98 -3.43 -0.99
CA MET A 15 -23.32 -4.37 -2.07
C MET A 15 -22.10 -5.21 -2.45
N ARG A 16 -21.93 -6.36 -1.79
CA ARG A 16 -20.87 -7.33 -2.13
C ARG A 16 -21.40 -8.34 -3.13
N VAL A 17 -21.01 -8.19 -4.40
CA VAL A 17 -21.32 -9.15 -5.46
C VAL A 17 -20.23 -10.22 -5.52
N ARG A 18 -20.61 -11.49 -5.47
CA ARG A 18 -19.73 -12.62 -5.78
C ARG A 18 -20.34 -13.41 -6.93
N LEU A 19 -19.56 -13.66 -7.96
CA LEU A 19 -19.96 -14.57 -9.03
C LEU A 19 -19.82 -16.00 -8.49
N LEU A 20 -20.88 -16.80 -8.64
CA LEU A 20 -20.83 -18.20 -8.26
C LEU A 20 -19.98 -18.95 -9.29
N GLU A 21 -18.90 -19.57 -8.82
CA GLU A 21 -18.09 -20.46 -9.65
C GLU A 21 -18.82 -21.80 -9.82
N LYS A 22 -19.14 -22.14 -11.07
CA LYS A 22 -19.76 -23.40 -11.55
C LYS A 22 -21.20 -23.64 -11.09
N THR A 23 -22.10 -23.83 -12.04
CA THR A 23 -23.48 -24.25 -11.79
C THR A 23 -23.69 -25.67 -12.34
N SER A 24 -24.56 -26.46 -11.70
CA SER A 24 -24.85 -27.85 -12.06
C SER A 24 -25.76 -28.01 -13.28
N HIS A 25 -25.84 -27.01 -14.18
CA HIS A 25 -26.72 -27.03 -15.35
C HIS A 25 -25.93 -27.25 -16.64
N PRO A 26 -25.94 -28.48 -17.19
CA PRO A 26 -25.11 -28.85 -18.34
C PRO A 26 -25.60 -28.32 -19.70
N GLN A 27 -26.75 -27.63 -19.76
CA GLN A 27 -27.38 -27.18 -21.02
C GLN A 27 -27.49 -25.64 -21.18
N GLY A 28 -26.82 -24.85 -20.32
CA GLY A 28 -26.79 -23.38 -20.45
C GLY A 28 -25.49 -22.87 -21.08
N PHE A 29 -25.56 -21.84 -21.93
CA PHE A 29 -24.36 -21.14 -22.41
C PHE A 29 -23.61 -20.52 -21.21
N ALA A 30 -22.33 -20.86 -21.04
CA ALA A 30 -21.39 -20.23 -20.09
C ALA A 30 -21.87 -20.12 -18.62
N SER A 31 -22.44 -21.18 -18.03
CA SER A 31 -22.94 -21.17 -16.64
C SER A 31 -24.02 -20.11 -16.34
N SER A 32 -24.67 -19.57 -17.38
CA SER A 32 -25.71 -18.54 -17.19
C SER A 32 -26.91 -19.10 -16.43
N LYS A 33 -27.27 -18.41 -15.34
CA LYS A 33 -28.57 -18.55 -14.67
C LYS A 33 -29.43 -17.36 -15.09
N ALA A 34 -30.73 -17.57 -15.26
CA ALA A 34 -31.67 -16.48 -15.37
C ALA A 34 -31.54 -15.61 -14.11
N VAL A 35 -31.26 -14.34 -14.33
CA VAL A 35 -31.10 -13.32 -13.32
C VAL A 35 -32.28 -12.38 -13.45
N GLY A 36 -32.93 -12.03 -12.34
CA GLY A 36 -34.07 -11.10 -12.33
C GLY A 36 -33.67 -9.66 -12.66
N GLU A 37 -34.61 -8.73 -12.56
CA GLU A 37 -34.37 -7.29 -12.79
C GLU A 37 -33.20 -6.65 -12.01
N PRO A 38 -32.81 -7.07 -10.78
CA PRO A 38 -31.83 -6.29 -10.01
C PRO A 38 -30.42 -6.19 -10.63
N PRO A 39 -29.80 -7.26 -11.17
CA PRO A 39 -28.53 -7.11 -11.87
C PRO A 39 -28.67 -6.51 -13.29
N LEU A 40 -29.87 -6.56 -13.90
CA LEU A 40 -30.15 -5.80 -15.13
C LEU A 40 -30.06 -4.30 -14.85
N LEU A 41 -30.68 -3.82 -13.77
CA LEU A 41 -30.55 -2.43 -13.30
C LEU A 41 -29.12 -2.12 -12.83
N GLY A 42 -28.47 -3.07 -12.17
CA GLY A 42 -27.06 -2.96 -11.75
C GLY A 42 -26.10 -2.78 -12.92
N SER A 43 -26.38 -3.39 -14.09
CA SER A 43 -25.55 -3.24 -15.29
C SER A 43 -25.49 -1.80 -15.80
N THR A 44 -26.55 -1.01 -15.58
CA THR A 44 -26.58 0.43 -15.90
C THR A 44 -25.54 1.22 -15.11
N SER A 45 -25.25 0.82 -13.85
CA SER A 45 -24.23 1.50 -13.04
C SER A 45 -22.83 1.38 -13.63
N VAL A 46 -22.49 0.22 -14.21
CA VAL A 46 -21.21 -0.03 -14.87
C VAL A 46 -21.06 0.86 -16.10
N PHE A 47 -22.14 0.96 -16.90
CA PHE A 47 -22.14 1.81 -18.09
C PHE A 47 -22.01 3.30 -17.74
N ILE A 48 -22.71 3.78 -16.72
CA ILE A 48 -22.59 5.17 -16.24
C ILE A 48 -21.19 5.44 -15.68
N ALA A 49 -20.60 4.50 -14.93
CA ALA A 49 -19.23 4.65 -14.43
C ALA A 49 -18.20 4.78 -15.56
N ILE A 50 -18.38 4.01 -16.64
CA ILE A 50 -17.55 4.14 -17.85
C ILE A 50 -17.77 5.52 -18.49
N GLN A 51 -19.00 6.04 -18.54
CA GLN A 51 -19.25 7.40 -19.04
C GLN A 51 -18.54 8.46 -18.18
N GLU A 52 -18.54 8.35 -16.85
CA GLU A 52 -17.80 9.29 -15.98
C GLU A 52 -16.29 9.20 -16.20
N ALA A 53 -15.75 7.99 -16.36
CA ALA A 53 -14.32 7.80 -16.63
C ALA A 53 -13.91 8.42 -17.97
N VAL A 54 -14.70 8.19 -19.03
CA VAL A 54 -14.49 8.82 -20.33
C VAL A 54 -14.62 10.34 -20.23
N ARG A 55 -15.58 10.87 -19.46
CA ARG A 55 -15.72 12.32 -19.23
C ARG A 55 -14.48 12.91 -18.58
N SER A 56 -13.95 12.27 -17.55
CA SER A 56 -12.72 12.70 -16.88
C SER A 56 -11.55 12.73 -17.85
N ALA A 57 -11.35 11.67 -18.63
CA ALA A 57 -10.27 11.60 -19.61
C ALA A 57 -10.39 12.68 -20.70
N ARG A 58 -11.62 13.00 -21.11
CA ARG A 58 -11.90 14.09 -22.06
C ARG A 58 -11.53 15.45 -21.47
N ILE A 59 -11.90 15.71 -20.21
CA ILE A 59 -11.52 16.95 -19.49
C ILE A 59 -10.01 17.10 -19.44
N ASP A 60 -9.28 16.02 -19.12
CA ASP A 60 -7.81 16.01 -19.11
C ASP A 60 -7.20 16.31 -20.49
N GLY A 61 -7.88 15.87 -21.56
CA GLY A 61 -7.56 16.19 -22.95
C GLY A 61 -8.08 17.54 -23.45
N GLY A 62 -8.61 18.40 -22.56
CA GLY A 62 -9.16 19.71 -22.91
C GLY A 62 -10.51 19.68 -23.65
N LEU A 63 -11.15 18.51 -23.74
CA LEU A 63 -12.45 18.32 -24.37
C LEU A 63 -13.55 18.45 -23.32
N THR A 64 -14.45 19.41 -23.50
CA THR A 64 -15.60 19.64 -22.61
C THR A 64 -16.92 19.44 -23.35
N GLY A 65 -18.02 19.26 -22.62
CA GLY A 65 -19.36 19.09 -23.19
C GLY A 65 -19.84 17.63 -23.29
N HIS A 66 -21.03 17.48 -23.85
CA HIS A 66 -21.70 16.18 -23.98
C HIS A 66 -20.94 15.27 -24.97
N PHE A 67 -20.86 13.98 -24.66
CA PHE A 67 -20.36 12.96 -25.58
C PHE A 67 -21.28 11.74 -25.52
N GLU A 68 -21.37 11.04 -26.65
CA GLU A 68 -22.17 9.84 -26.76
C GLU A 68 -21.28 8.60 -26.62
N LEU A 69 -21.74 7.63 -25.84
CA LEU A 69 -21.12 6.32 -25.73
C LEU A 69 -22.21 5.29 -26.00
N SER A 70 -22.05 4.42 -27.00
CA SER A 70 -23.06 3.43 -27.36
C SER A 70 -22.78 2.08 -26.70
N THR A 71 -23.84 1.39 -26.25
CA THR A 71 -23.74 0.00 -25.79
C THR A 71 -23.66 -0.99 -26.98
N PRO A 72 -22.91 -2.10 -26.87
CA PRO A 72 -21.97 -2.41 -25.80
C PRO A 72 -20.74 -1.48 -25.88
N ALA A 73 -20.32 -0.95 -24.73
CA ALA A 73 -19.14 -0.09 -24.60
C ALA A 73 -17.87 -0.97 -24.65
N THR A 74 -17.47 -1.37 -25.85
CA THR A 74 -16.24 -2.14 -26.04
C THR A 74 -15.01 -1.28 -25.72
N CYS A 75 -13.87 -1.92 -25.47
CA CYS A 75 -12.63 -1.21 -25.16
C CYS A 75 -12.27 -0.18 -26.23
N GLU A 76 -12.52 -0.52 -27.50
CA GLU A 76 -12.28 0.36 -28.65
C GLU A 76 -13.22 1.58 -28.62
N LYS A 77 -14.52 1.39 -28.39
CA LYS A 77 -15.48 2.50 -28.30
C LYS A 77 -15.19 3.43 -27.13
N ILE A 78 -14.80 2.86 -25.98
CA ILE A 78 -14.39 3.63 -24.80
C ILE A 78 -13.16 4.47 -25.13
N GLN A 79 -12.13 3.86 -25.72
CA GLN A 79 -10.89 4.55 -26.07
C GLN A 79 -11.13 5.68 -27.08
N GLN A 80 -11.96 5.44 -28.10
CA GLN A 80 -12.32 6.47 -29.08
C GLN A 80 -13.13 7.60 -28.45
N ALA A 81 -14.04 7.29 -27.54
CA ALA A 81 -14.85 8.29 -26.84
C ALA A 81 -14.01 9.21 -25.93
N CYS A 82 -12.85 8.76 -25.43
CA CYS A 82 -11.92 9.61 -24.67
C CYS A 82 -11.35 10.78 -25.48
N GLY A 83 -11.42 10.75 -26.81
CA GLY A 83 -10.90 11.82 -27.67
C GLY A 83 -9.38 11.95 -27.63
N THR A 84 -8.67 10.86 -27.32
CA THR A 84 -7.21 10.83 -27.24
C THR A 84 -6.60 10.93 -28.65
N THR A 85 -5.87 12.01 -28.94
CA THR A 85 -5.10 12.18 -30.18
C THR A 85 -3.67 11.68 -30.01
N LEU A 86 -2.91 11.54 -31.11
CA LEU A 86 -1.48 11.21 -31.02
C LEU A 86 -0.69 12.24 -30.18
N GLU A 87 -1.12 13.49 -30.17
CA GLU A 87 -0.50 14.57 -29.37
C GLU A 87 -0.62 14.31 -27.86
N HIS A 88 -1.68 13.63 -27.43
CA HIS A 88 -1.86 13.17 -26.05
C HIS A 88 -0.99 11.95 -25.72
N MET A 89 -0.46 11.24 -26.73
CA MET A 89 0.37 10.04 -26.57
C MET A 89 1.87 10.33 -26.68
N VAL A 90 2.29 11.56 -26.39
CA VAL A 90 3.71 11.94 -26.36
C VAL A 90 4.26 11.76 -24.95
N LEU A 91 5.20 10.82 -24.80
CA LEU A 91 6.02 10.69 -23.59
C LEU A 91 6.83 11.97 -23.39
N ARG A 92 6.37 12.86 -22.51
CA ARG A 92 7.15 14.03 -22.10
C ARG A 92 8.28 13.56 -21.18
N PRO A 93 9.55 13.92 -21.46
CA PRO A 93 10.64 13.65 -20.55
C PRO A 93 10.35 14.32 -19.20
N SER A 94 10.27 13.51 -18.14
CA SER A 94 10.25 14.02 -16.78
C SER A 94 11.59 14.71 -16.51
N THR A 95 11.58 16.03 -16.28
CA THR A 95 12.76 16.79 -15.84
C THR A 95 13.15 16.52 -14.38
N MET A 96 12.39 15.67 -13.68
CA MET A 96 12.60 15.33 -12.27
C MET A 96 12.82 13.82 -12.12
N GLY A 97 14.09 13.42 -12.15
CA GLY A 97 14.52 12.07 -11.80
C GLY A 97 14.84 11.20 -13.01
N VAL A 98 16.00 10.53 -12.92
CA VAL A 98 16.53 9.57 -13.90
C VAL A 98 15.40 8.67 -14.43
N SER A 99 14.95 8.92 -15.65
CA SER A 99 13.94 8.09 -16.30
C SER A 99 14.59 6.77 -16.71
N ARG A 100 14.37 5.71 -15.94
CA ARG A 100 14.56 4.35 -16.46
C ARG A 100 13.33 3.99 -17.32
N PRO A 101 13.51 3.35 -18.49
CA PRO A 101 12.42 3.05 -19.41
C PRO A 101 11.35 2.15 -18.76
N LEU A 102 10.07 2.44 -19.06
CA LEU A 102 8.89 1.74 -18.51
C LEU A 102 8.77 0.27 -18.95
N LEU A 103 9.48 -0.14 -20.01
CA LEU A 103 9.68 -1.52 -20.39
C LEU A 103 11.13 -1.69 -20.87
N ALA A 104 12.05 -1.98 -19.96
CA ALA A 104 13.26 -2.67 -20.39
C ALA A 104 12.85 -4.09 -20.79
N ALA A 105 13.29 -4.56 -21.95
CA ALA A 105 13.15 -5.97 -22.30
C ALA A 105 13.67 -6.82 -21.14
N ALA A 106 12.92 -7.87 -20.76
CA ALA A 106 13.29 -8.73 -19.65
C ALA A 106 14.70 -9.27 -19.88
N LYS A 107 15.59 -9.06 -18.90
CA LYS A 107 16.96 -9.54 -19.00
C LYS A 107 16.96 -11.08 -19.14
N PRO A 108 17.91 -11.66 -19.89
CA PRO A 108 18.10 -13.09 -19.89
C PRO A 108 18.43 -13.56 -18.48
N LEU A 109 17.84 -14.67 -18.05
CA LEU A 109 18.07 -15.20 -16.71
C LEU A 109 19.34 -16.05 -16.65
N PRO A 110 20.08 -16.02 -15.53
CA PRO A 110 21.16 -16.99 -15.30
C PRO A 110 20.57 -18.39 -15.18
N THR A 111 21.31 -19.41 -15.63
CA THR A 111 20.86 -20.81 -15.44
C THR A 111 21.08 -21.26 -13.99
N HIS A 112 22.13 -20.77 -13.33
CA HIS A 112 22.55 -21.14 -11.99
C HIS A 112 23.01 -19.92 -11.18
N VAL A 113 22.69 -19.89 -9.90
CA VAL A 113 23.16 -18.91 -8.90
C VAL A 113 23.43 -19.60 -7.56
N ASP A 114 24.16 -18.98 -6.63
CA ASP A 114 24.24 -19.52 -5.26
C ASP A 114 22.94 -19.27 -4.51
N VAL A 115 22.43 -18.02 -4.55
CA VAL A 115 21.23 -17.61 -3.83
C VAL A 115 20.26 -16.87 -4.74
N ALA A 116 19.05 -17.42 -4.91
CA ALA A 116 17.95 -16.75 -5.59
C ALA A 116 17.05 -16.05 -4.58
N ILE A 117 16.99 -14.71 -4.64
CA ILE A 117 16.19 -13.88 -3.73
C ILE A 117 14.93 -13.45 -4.46
N VAL A 118 13.76 -13.89 -3.98
CA VAL A 118 12.46 -13.60 -4.59
C VAL A 118 11.85 -12.38 -3.92
N GLY A 119 11.86 -11.24 -4.61
CA GLY A 119 11.36 -9.94 -4.14
C GLY A 119 12.44 -8.86 -4.11
N GLY A 120 12.30 -7.83 -4.94
CA GLY A 120 13.15 -6.64 -5.01
C GLY A 120 12.71 -5.50 -4.07
N GLY A 121 12.07 -5.85 -2.96
CA GLY A 121 11.75 -4.91 -1.89
C GLY A 121 12.98 -4.53 -1.05
N LEU A 122 12.74 -3.77 0.03
CA LEU A 122 13.80 -3.34 0.95
C LEU A 122 14.64 -4.50 1.49
N GLY A 123 13.98 -5.57 1.95
CA GLY A 123 14.66 -6.75 2.51
C GLY A 123 15.49 -7.51 1.49
N GLY A 124 14.96 -7.74 0.28
CA GLY A 124 15.66 -8.51 -0.75
C GLY A 124 16.88 -7.79 -1.33
N LEU A 125 16.78 -6.47 -1.54
CA LEU A 125 17.92 -5.68 -2.01
C LEU A 125 19.02 -5.58 -0.94
N LEU A 126 18.66 -5.37 0.33
CA LEU A 126 19.64 -5.33 1.42
C LEU A 126 20.30 -6.71 1.64
N LEU A 127 19.53 -7.80 1.54
CA LEU A 127 20.06 -9.16 1.60
C LEU A 127 21.05 -9.41 0.44
N CYS A 128 20.68 -9.05 -0.79
CA CYS A 128 21.54 -9.20 -1.95
C CYS A 128 22.86 -8.44 -1.78
N ALA A 129 22.79 -7.16 -1.38
CA ALA A 129 23.97 -6.36 -1.10
C ALA A 129 24.88 -7.01 -0.05
N GLY A 130 24.29 -7.57 1.00
CA GLY A 130 25.01 -8.26 2.08
C GLY A 130 25.66 -9.58 1.69
N LEU A 131 25.01 -10.36 0.82
CA LEU A 131 25.56 -11.62 0.31
C LEU A 131 26.68 -11.35 -0.70
N ARG A 132 26.47 -10.43 -1.63
CA ARG A 132 27.46 -10.09 -2.66
C ARG A 132 28.71 -9.43 -2.08
N CYS A 133 28.59 -8.62 -1.03
CA CYS A 133 29.78 -8.07 -0.36
C CYS A 133 30.62 -9.14 0.36
N ARG A 134 30.09 -10.36 0.50
CA ARG A 134 30.77 -11.55 1.04
C ARG A 134 31.16 -12.55 -0.06
N GLY A 135 31.07 -12.17 -1.33
CA GLY A 135 31.46 -13.01 -2.47
C GLY A 135 30.47 -14.12 -2.83
N ILE A 136 29.23 -14.08 -2.29
CA ILE A 136 28.19 -15.06 -2.61
C ILE A 136 27.44 -14.59 -3.86
N ASP A 137 27.25 -15.49 -4.82
CA ASP A 137 26.54 -15.16 -6.06
C ASP A 137 25.01 -15.13 -5.84
N ALA A 138 24.54 -13.97 -5.36
CA ALA A 138 23.14 -13.71 -5.09
C ALA A 138 22.50 -12.85 -6.18
N HIS A 139 21.30 -13.25 -6.63
CA HIS A 139 20.49 -12.54 -7.61
C HIS A 139 19.10 -12.21 -7.05
N VAL A 140 18.54 -11.07 -7.45
CA VAL A 140 17.20 -10.60 -7.04
C VAL A 140 16.24 -10.75 -8.20
N PHE A 141 15.09 -11.38 -7.94
CA PHE A 141 14.01 -11.55 -8.90
C PHE A 141 12.77 -10.80 -8.41
N GLU A 142 12.41 -9.72 -9.09
CA GLU A 142 11.31 -8.81 -8.75
C GLU A 142 10.16 -8.99 -9.75
N ARG A 143 8.93 -9.13 -9.24
CA ARG A 143 7.73 -9.31 -10.05
C ARG A 143 7.40 -8.06 -10.88
N ALA A 144 7.63 -6.87 -10.34
CA ALA A 144 7.34 -5.61 -11.00
C ALA A 144 8.27 -5.39 -12.20
N PRO A 145 7.81 -4.68 -13.24
CA PRO A 145 8.62 -4.40 -14.44
C PRO A 145 9.82 -3.49 -14.18
N ALA A 146 9.81 -2.77 -13.06
CA ALA A 146 10.92 -1.98 -12.56
C ALA A 146 10.83 -1.86 -11.04
N LEU A 147 11.95 -1.53 -10.39
CA LEU A 147 11.96 -1.05 -9.01
C LEU A 147 11.12 0.24 -8.91
N ARG A 148 10.52 0.50 -7.74
CA ARG A 148 9.53 1.58 -7.62
C ARG A 148 10.22 2.94 -7.71
N ASN A 149 9.76 3.77 -8.64
CA ASN A 149 10.14 5.17 -8.74
C ASN A 149 9.27 6.09 -7.85
N ALA A 150 8.07 5.67 -7.48
CA ALA A 150 7.14 6.39 -6.63
C ALA A 150 6.53 5.49 -5.54
N SER A 151 6.29 6.06 -4.36
CA SER A 151 5.59 5.43 -3.25
C SER A 151 5.04 6.52 -2.34
N GLN A 152 3.91 6.28 -1.69
CA GLN A 152 3.38 7.10 -0.60
C GLN A 152 3.87 6.62 0.77
N GLY A 153 4.81 5.67 0.82
CA GLY A 153 5.32 5.08 2.05
C GLY A 153 6.59 5.73 2.58
N ILE A 154 6.90 5.41 3.83
CA ILE A 154 8.16 5.72 4.50
C ILE A 154 8.86 4.45 4.98
N PHE A 155 10.14 4.57 5.25
CA PHE A 155 10.95 3.62 5.98
C PHE A 155 11.47 4.32 7.23
N MET A 156 11.21 3.73 8.39
CA MET A 156 11.73 4.20 9.68
C MET A 156 12.70 3.16 10.21
N ALA A 157 13.91 3.60 10.56
CA ALA A 157 14.85 2.76 11.27
C ALA A 157 15.27 3.41 12.59
N PHE A 158 14.99 2.69 13.67
CA PHE A 158 15.56 2.95 14.98
C PHE A 158 17.04 2.55 15.01
N THR A 159 17.70 2.87 16.11
CA THR A 159 19.13 2.60 16.34
C THR A 159 19.52 1.14 16.09
N ASN A 160 18.67 0.18 16.46
CA ASN A 160 18.87 -1.24 16.18
C ASN A 160 18.83 -1.56 14.67
N GLY A 161 17.88 -0.98 13.94
CA GLY A 161 17.75 -1.15 12.48
C GLY A 161 18.96 -0.59 11.75
N ILE A 162 19.41 0.61 12.12
CA ILE A 162 20.63 1.21 11.54
C ILE A 162 21.88 0.39 11.88
N SER A 163 21.98 -0.11 13.11
CA SER A 163 23.08 -1.00 13.50
C SER A 163 23.11 -2.30 12.69
N ALA A 164 21.94 -2.89 12.41
CA ALA A 164 21.81 -4.06 11.57
C ALA A 164 22.26 -3.77 10.13
N VAL A 165 21.82 -2.66 9.53
CA VAL A 165 22.26 -2.24 8.20
C VAL A 165 23.77 -1.99 8.17
N ARG A 166 24.32 -1.32 9.18
CA ARG A 166 25.75 -1.04 9.28
C ARG A 166 26.58 -2.33 9.33
N ARG A 167 26.06 -3.40 9.93
CA ARG A 167 26.70 -4.73 9.96
C ARG A 167 26.66 -5.45 8.60
N VAL A 168 25.68 -5.13 7.77
CA VAL A 168 25.63 -5.57 6.37
C VAL A 168 26.68 -4.83 5.56
N LYS A 169 26.62 -3.48 5.57
CA LYS A 169 27.59 -2.58 4.92
C LYS A 169 27.48 -1.16 5.51
N CYS A 170 28.61 -0.56 5.90
CA CYS A 170 28.66 0.79 6.50
C CYS A 170 28.11 1.87 5.56
N ASP A 171 28.53 1.86 4.30
CA ASP A 171 28.17 2.91 3.32
C ASP A 171 26.65 3.03 3.12
N ILE A 172 25.93 1.90 3.22
CA ILE A 172 24.47 1.89 3.13
C ILE A 172 23.88 2.65 4.33
N ALA A 173 24.32 2.32 5.55
CA ALA A 173 23.84 2.96 6.77
C ALA A 173 24.17 4.45 6.78
N ASP A 174 25.38 4.84 6.37
CA ASP A 174 25.80 6.23 6.36
C ASP A 174 25.04 7.03 5.29
N THR A 175 24.79 6.44 4.12
CA THR A 175 23.94 7.04 3.07
C THR A 175 22.50 7.20 3.55
N MET A 176 21.96 6.23 4.30
CA MET A 176 20.62 6.32 4.89
C MET A 176 20.52 7.46 5.91
N LEU A 177 21.50 7.58 6.80
CA LEU A 177 21.55 8.66 7.80
C LEU A 177 21.68 10.04 7.14
N ALA A 178 22.51 10.16 6.09
CA ALA A 178 22.65 11.41 5.34
C ALA A 178 21.42 11.75 4.48
N SER A 179 20.68 10.72 4.05
CA SER A 179 19.53 10.87 3.16
C SER A 179 18.20 11.05 3.87
N GLY A 180 18.12 10.65 5.14
CA GLY A 180 16.92 10.70 5.95
C GLY A 180 16.82 11.95 6.81
N VAL A 181 15.72 12.03 7.54
CA VAL A 181 15.54 13.01 8.61
C VAL A 181 15.74 12.28 9.93
N MET A 182 16.71 12.75 10.71
CA MET A 182 16.88 12.33 12.09
C MET A 182 15.93 13.14 12.95
N ASP A 183 14.91 12.49 13.50
CA ASP A 183 13.96 13.10 14.43
C ASP A 183 14.52 13.00 15.85
N PRO A 184 14.95 14.10 16.49
CA PRO A 184 15.37 14.09 17.89
C PRO A 184 14.17 14.21 18.84
N THR A 185 13.00 14.61 18.34
CA THR A 185 11.82 14.90 19.17
C THR A 185 10.54 14.34 18.58
N VAL A 186 9.62 13.92 19.45
CA VAL A 186 8.23 13.62 19.10
C VAL A 186 7.32 14.55 19.89
N ALA A 187 6.40 15.23 19.19
CA ALA A 187 5.30 15.94 19.79
C ALA A 187 4.04 15.07 19.71
N LEU A 188 3.52 14.66 20.86
CA LEU A 188 2.27 13.92 20.97
C LEU A 188 1.16 14.88 21.40
N HIS A 189 0.17 15.06 20.53
CA HIS A 189 -1.04 15.81 20.79
C HIS A 189 -2.19 14.83 21.05
N GLN A 190 -2.62 14.75 22.30
CA GLN A 190 -3.74 13.92 22.69
C GLN A 190 -4.97 14.80 22.91
N ARG A 191 -6.00 14.56 22.11
CA ARG A 191 -7.31 15.19 22.23
C ARG A 191 -8.33 14.15 22.67
N MET A 192 -9.02 14.41 23.78
CA MET A 192 -10.09 13.58 24.30
C MET A 192 -11.33 14.43 24.52
N LEU A 193 -12.51 13.90 24.20
CA LEU A 193 -13.77 14.62 24.30
C LEU A 193 -13.99 15.12 25.73
N GLY A 194 -14.26 16.42 25.88
CA GLY A 194 -14.48 17.06 27.18
C GLY A 194 -13.24 17.23 28.05
N LYS A 195 -12.03 17.05 27.48
CA LYS A 195 -10.75 17.30 28.18
C LYS A 195 -9.90 18.30 27.41
N GLU A 196 -9.08 19.06 28.14
CA GLU A 196 -8.07 19.92 27.52
C GLU A 196 -7.09 19.10 26.67
N VAL A 197 -6.66 19.69 25.55
CA VAL A 197 -5.67 19.09 24.66
C VAL A 197 -4.34 18.97 25.40
N LYS A 198 -3.84 17.74 25.53
CA LYS A 198 -2.55 17.47 26.15
C LYS A 198 -1.47 17.40 25.06
N THR A 199 -0.48 18.30 25.14
CA THR A 199 0.72 18.24 24.29
C THR A 199 1.90 17.74 25.12
N ILE A 200 2.49 16.61 24.73
CA ILE A 200 3.69 16.05 25.34
C ILE A 200 4.81 16.12 24.32
N ARG A 201 5.92 16.79 24.67
CA ARG A 201 7.13 16.75 23.87
C ARG A 201 8.11 15.77 24.51
N VAL A 202 8.53 14.79 23.72
CA VAL A 202 9.49 13.76 24.12
C VAL A 202 10.77 13.99 23.36
N ASP A 203 11.85 14.27 24.08
CA ASP A 203 13.21 14.21 23.57
C ASP A 203 13.68 12.75 23.56
N LYS A 204 14.14 12.28 22.41
CA LYS A 204 14.59 10.90 22.22
C LYS A 204 15.99 10.64 22.80
N LYS A 205 16.72 11.65 23.31
CA LYS A 205 18.00 11.54 24.05
C LYS A 205 19.01 10.55 23.43
N GLY A 206 19.19 10.61 22.11
CA GLY A 206 20.10 9.72 21.37
C GLY A 206 19.48 8.43 20.81
N ASN A 207 18.27 8.06 21.22
CA ASN A 207 17.45 7.00 20.60
C ASN A 207 16.63 7.55 19.42
N GLY A 208 17.26 8.39 18.59
CA GLY A 208 16.65 8.93 17.39
C GLY A 208 16.25 7.83 16.41
N GLU A 209 15.25 8.10 15.60
CA GLU A 209 14.92 7.28 14.44
C GLU A 209 15.26 8.08 13.18
N VAL A 210 15.74 7.38 12.16
CA VAL A 210 15.86 7.98 10.82
C VAL A 210 14.62 7.64 10.03
N THR A 211 13.96 8.67 9.51
CA THR A 211 12.83 8.52 8.59
C THR A 211 13.26 8.87 7.17
N ILE A 212 12.96 7.97 6.25
CA ILE A 212 13.33 8.08 4.84
C ILE A 212 12.10 7.78 3.98
N ARG A 213 11.90 8.51 2.88
CA ARG A 213 10.89 8.11 1.88
C ARG A 213 11.18 6.69 1.39
N TRP A 214 10.15 5.85 1.26
CA TRP A 214 10.33 4.42 0.98
C TRP A 214 11.11 4.16 -0.32
N THR A 215 10.80 4.91 -1.39
CA THR A 215 11.53 4.80 -2.67
C THR A 215 12.99 5.20 -2.55
N LYS A 216 13.29 6.22 -1.73
CA LYS A 216 14.67 6.65 -1.50
C LYS A 216 15.44 5.56 -0.77
N ALA A 217 14.85 4.90 0.23
CA ALA A 217 15.47 3.76 0.90
C ALA A 217 15.70 2.58 -0.07
N GLN A 218 14.72 2.24 -0.92
CA GLN A 218 14.87 1.20 -1.94
C GLN A 218 16.01 1.52 -2.91
N ASN A 219 16.11 2.77 -3.37
CA ASN A 219 17.15 3.20 -4.29
C ASN A 219 18.56 3.16 -3.66
N ILE A 220 18.68 3.49 -2.37
CA ILE A 220 19.95 3.36 -1.64
C ILE A 220 20.38 1.88 -1.59
N PHE A 221 19.47 0.95 -1.34
CA PHE A 221 19.82 -0.47 -1.35
C PHE A 221 20.14 -0.98 -2.76
N ALA A 222 19.34 -0.58 -3.75
CA ALA A 222 19.56 -0.95 -5.14
C ALA A 222 20.90 -0.42 -5.69
N SER A 223 21.36 0.77 -5.28
CA SER A 223 22.64 1.33 -5.75
C SER A 223 23.87 0.53 -5.27
N HIS A 224 23.68 -0.37 -4.31
CA HIS A 224 24.72 -1.25 -3.78
C HIS A 224 24.64 -2.67 -4.35
N VAL A 225 23.73 -2.90 -5.30
CA VAL A 225 23.55 -4.15 -6.01
C VAL A 225 23.78 -3.89 -7.50
N PRO A 226 24.64 -4.65 -8.19
CA PRO A 226 24.85 -4.46 -9.62
C PRO A 226 23.55 -4.64 -10.42
N ASP A 227 23.34 -3.82 -11.45
CA ASP A 227 22.08 -3.83 -12.18
C ASP A 227 21.82 -5.17 -12.88
N GLU A 228 22.89 -5.84 -13.34
CA GLU A 228 22.86 -7.14 -14.01
C GLU A 228 22.30 -8.27 -13.15
N VAL A 229 22.31 -8.13 -11.81
CA VAL A 229 21.77 -9.15 -10.89
C VAL A 229 20.37 -8.84 -10.40
N ILE A 230 19.78 -7.71 -10.81
CA ILE A 230 18.40 -7.32 -10.52
C ILE A 230 17.54 -7.61 -11.75
N HIS A 231 16.74 -8.67 -11.63
CA HIS A 231 15.85 -9.18 -12.67
C HIS A 231 14.41 -8.75 -12.39
N CYS A 232 13.95 -7.71 -13.08
CA CYS A 232 12.55 -7.27 -13.04
C CYS A 232 11.67 -8.10 -13.98
N SER A 233 10.35 -8.00 -13.83
CA SER A 233 9.37 -8.86 -14.53
C SER A 233 9.60 -10.37 -14.28
N CYS A 234 10.15 -10.71 -13.11
CA CYS A 234 10.50 -12.07 -12.70
C CYS A 234 9.86 -12.37 -11.34
N GLY A 235 8.54 -12.57 -11.34
CA GLY A 235 7.81 -12.99 -10.14
C GLY A 235 8.01 -14.49 -9.91
N GLY A 236 8.71 -14.87 -8.85
CA GLY A 236 8.80 -16.29 -8.45
C GLY A 236 7.41 -16.84 -8.13
N ARG A 237 6.99 -17.89 -8.83
CA ARG A 237 5.66 -18.50 -8.70
C ARG A 237 5.71 -19.83 -7.99
N ASP A 238 6.76 -20.61 -8.24
CA ASP A 238 6.86 -22.00 -7.82
C ASP A 238 8.33 -22.42 -7.67
N PHE A 239 8.59 -23.53 -6.99
CA PHE A 239 9.93 -24.12 -6.93
C PHE A 239 9.92 -25.65 -6.74
N THR A 240 10.92 -26.29 -7.32
CA THR A 240 11.26 -27.70 -7.06
C THR A 240 12.58 -27.78 -6.30
N GLU A 241 12.75 -28.83 -5.50
CA GLU A 241 13.90 -29.03 -4.60
C GLU A 241 14.44 -30.44 -4.81
N ASP A 242 15.75 -30.59 -4.71
CA ASP A 242 16.43 -31.87 -4.59
C ASP A 242 17.64 -31.72 -3.64
N ASP A 243 18.43 -32.77 -3.47
CA ASP A 243 19.53 -32.84 -2.51
C ASP A 243 20.64 -31.79 -2.73
N THR A 244 20.70 -31.14 -3.90
CA THR A 244 21.75 -30.21 -4.27
C THR A 244 21.30 -28.75 -4.34
N GLY A 245 20.01 -28.47 -4.14
CA GLY A 245 19.45 -27.12 -4.22
C GLY A 245 17.99 -27.09 -4.68
N ALA A 246 17.57 -25.94 -5.19
CA ALA A 246 16.21 -25.71 -5.65
C ALA A 246 16.17 -24.96 -6.99
N THR A 247 15.18 -25.29 -7.82
CA THR A 247 14.93 -24.65 -9.10
C THR A 247 13.71 -23.75 -8.99
N LEU A 248 13.91 -22.45 -9.22
CA LEU A 248 12.89 -21.41 -9.17
C LEU A 248 12.19 -21.28 -10.53
N VAL A 249 10.86 -21.23 -10.49
CA VAL A 249 9.99 -21.03 -11.65
C VAL A 249 9.32 -19.66 -11.55
N PHE A 250 9.24 -18.96 -12.68
CA PHE A 250 8.71 -17.61 -12.75
C PHE A 250 7.31 -17.58 -13.39
N GLU A 251 6.52 -16.58 -12.99
CA GLU A 251 5.25 -16.28 -13.63
C GLU A 251 5.47 -15.75 -15.06
N GLY A 252 4.80 -16.36 -16.04
CA GLY A 252 4.83 -15.89 -17.43
C GLY A 252 6.16 -16.08 -18.18
N ARG A 253 7.14 -16.82 -17.62
CA ARG A 253 8.40 -17.16 -18.31
C ARG A 253 8.62 -18.68 -18.34
N ASN A 254 9.25 -19.15 -19.41
CA ASN A 254 9.68 -20.54 -19.56
C ASN A 254 11.07 -20.81 -18.95
N GLU A 255 11.89 -19.76 -18.83
CA GLU A 255 13.19 -19.83 -18.17
C GLU A 255 13.02 -20.19 -16.69
N GLN A 256 13.98 -20.96 -16.17
CA GLN A 256 14.06 -21.36 -14.77
C GLN A 256 15.47 -21.08 -14.26
N VAL A 257 15.61 -20.81 -12.96
CA VAL A 257 16.90 -20.53 -12.34
C VAL A 257 17.16 -21.58 -11.28
N ARG A 258 18.29 -22.27 -11.38
CA ARG A 258 18.76 -23.18 -10.34
C ARG A 258 19.54 -22.41 -9.26
N ALA A 259 19.27 -22.68 -7.99
CA ALA A 259 19.96 -22.06 -6.87
C ALA A 259 20.32 -23.07 -5.78
N LYS A 260 21.42 -22.85 -5.05
CA LYS A 260 21.71 -23.62 -3.82
C LYS A 260 20.71 -23.30 -2.72
N MET A 261 20.23 -22.05 -2.68
CA MET A 261 19.21 -21.58 -1.74
C MET A 261 18.25 -20.59 -2.41
N ILE A 262 16.95 -20.75 -2.14
CA ILE A 262 15.92 -19.76 -2.49
C ILE A 262 15.51 -19.03 -1.22
N VAL A 263 15.48 -17.70 -1.26
CA VAL A 263 15.00 -16.86 -0.15
C VAL A 263 13.77 -16.07 -0.60
N ALA A 264 12.61 -16.41 -0.03
CA ALA A 264 11.36 -15.70 -0.31
C ALA A 264 11.22 -14.44 0.57
N VAL A 265 11.32 -13.27 -0.06
CA VAL A 265 11.15 -11.94 0.55
C VAL A 265 10.17 -11.09 -0.26
N ASP A 266 9.15 -11.76 -0.80
CA ASP A 266 8.16 -11.26 -1.75
C ASP A 266 6.91 -10.64 -1.07
N GLY A 267 6.99 -10.38 0.24
CA GLY A 267 6.07 -9.56 1.01
C GLY A 267 4.87 -10.30 1.62
N ALA A 268 3.91 -9.53 2.14
CA ALA A 268 2.75 -10.05 2.88
C ALA A 268 1.83 -10.98 2.07
N PHE A 269 1.92 -10.93 0.74
CA PHE A 269 1.21 -11.79 -0.20
C PHE A 269 2.19 -12.71 -0.95
N SER A 270 3.20 -13.21 -0.24
CA SER A 270 4.18 -14.13 -0.78
C SER A 270 3.50 -15.29 -1.53
N ALA A 271 3.94 -15.51 -2.77
CA ALA A 271 3.46 -16.59 -3.63
C ALA A 271 4.09 -17.93 -3.23
N LEU A 272 5.32 -17.91 -2.70
CA LEU A 272 6.07 -19.12 -2.34
C LEU A 272 5.76 -19.63 -0.93
N ARG A 273 5.35 -18.75 0.00
CA ARG A 273 5.08 -19.11 1.40
C ARG A 273 4.07 -20.26 1.58
N PRO A 274 2.93 -20.33 0.87
CA PRO A 274 1.99 -21.44 1.02
C PRO A 274 2.63 -22.81 0.78
N GLN A 275 3.50 -22.92 -0.23
CA GLN A 275 4.18 -24.16 -0.58
C GLN A 275 5.26 -24.55 0.45
N ILE A 276 5.99 -23.56 0.96
CA ILE A 276 6.97 -23.77 2.03
C ILE A 276 6.26 -24.33 3.28
N LEU A 277 5.13 -23.76 3.65
CA LEU A 277 4.37 -24.18 4.83
C LEU A 277 3.68 -25.54 4.66
N SER A 278 3.15 -25.85 3.47
CA SER A 278 2.50 -27.15 3.22
C SER A 278 3.50 -28.31 3.35
N ARG A 279 4.72 -28.15 2.82
CA ARG A 279 5.79 -29.17 2.93
C ARG A 279 6.32 -29.31 4.36
N HIS A 280 6.36 -28.24 5.15
CA HIS A 280 6.74 -28.33 6.56
C HIS A 280 5.68 -29.01 7.44
N ARG A 281 4.39 -28.93 7.08
CA ARG A 281 3.33 -29.68 7.76
C ARG A 281 3.50 -31.19 7.58
N GLU A 282 3.79 -31.66 6.38
CA GLU A 282 4.03 -33.09 6.11
C GLU A 282 5.23 -33.67 6.90
N LYS A 283 6.26 -32.85 7.18
CA LYS A 283 7.42 -33.28 8.01
C LYS A 283 7.17 -33.25 9.53
N ARG A 284 6.07 -32.63 10.00
CA ARG A 284 5.79 -32.40 11.43
C ARG A 284 4.85 -33.40 12.09
N ASP A 285 4.32 -34.38 11.36
CA ASP A 285 3.47 -35.46 11.91
C ASP A 285 4.20 -36.41 12.90
N GLY A 286 5.39 -36.03 13.39
CA GLY A 286 6.18 -36.81 14.35
C GLY A 286 6.54 -36.12 15.68
N VAL A 287 6.40 -34.79 15.87
CA VAL A 287 6.78 -34.15 17.15
C VAL A 287 5.95 -32.89 17.43
N MET A 288 5.14 -32.95 18.49
CA MET A 288 4.47 -31.80 19.10
C MET A 288 5.44 -31.12 20.06
N GLN A 289 5.81 -29.86 19.81
CA GLN A 289 6.61 -29.06 20.73
C GLN A 289 5.84 -27.80 21.10
N VAL A 290 5.36 -27.75 22.35
CA VAL A 290 4.82 -26.54 22.98
C VAL A 290 5.97 -25.82 23.65
N THR A 291 6.16 -24.54 23.35
CA THR A 291 7.00 -23.67 24.18
C THR A 291 6.22 -22.46 24.67
N LYS A 292 6.50 -22.12 25.92
CA LYS A 292 5.81 -21.17 26.77
C LYS A 292 6.72 -19.95 26.98
N ASP A 293 6.11 -18.77 26.92
CA ASP A 293 6.55 -17.47 27.45
C ASP A 293 7.73 -16.72 26.79
N GLY A 294 7.48 -15.44 26.48
CA GLY A 294 8.48 -14.44 26.12
C GLY A 294 7.89 -13.24 25.36
N GLN A 295 7.46 -12.20 26.08
CA GLN A 295 6.87 -10.97 25.55
C GLN A 295 7.77 -10.29 24.48
N GLY A 296 7.15 -9.76 23.42
CA GLY A 296 7.81 -8.73 22.59
C GLY A 296 7.73 -8.84 21.07
N SER A 297 6.74 -9.51 20.48
CA SER A 297 6.27 -9.20 19.12
C SER A 297 4.97 -9.94 18.84
N ALA A 298 3.84 -9.23 18.88
CA ALA A 298 2.56 -9.78 18.43
C ALA A 298 2.60 -10.28 16.97
N ALA A 299 3.60 -9.86 16.18
CA ALA A 299 3.79 -10.37 14.82
C ALA A 299 4.38 -11.79 14.78
N ALA A 300 5.20 -12.21 15.75
CA ALA A 300 5.84 -13.53 15.69
C ALA A 300 4.86 -14.69 16.02
N ALA A 301 3.97 -14.47 17.00
CA ALA A 301 2.97 -15.47 17.39
C ALA A 301 1.81 -15.62 16.38
N LEU A 302 1.58 -14.62 15.52
CA LEU A 302 0.51 -14.63 14.52
C LEU A 302 0.90 -15.24 13.17
N MET A 303 2.19 -15.48 12.90
CA MET A 303 2.69 -15.79 11.56
C MET A 303 2.90 -17.28 11.27
N ILE A 304 2.72 -18.16 12.28
CA ILE A 304 2.98 -19.61 12.14
C ILE A 304 1.71 -20.38 11.78
N GLU A 305 0.50 -19.88 12.12
CA GLU A 305 -0.76 -20.60 11.87
C GLU A 305 -1.91 -19.75 11.31
N ASP A 306 -1.85 -18.42 11.37
CA ASP A 306 -2.95 -17.55 10.95
C ASP A 306 -2.57 -16.75 9.68
N PRO A 307 -3.49 -16.59 8.69
CA PRO A 307 -3.29 -15.58 7.65
C PRO A 307 -3.10 -14.19 8.31
N PRO A 308 -2.36 -13.27 7.67
CA PRO A 308 -2.09 -11.95 8.25
C PRO A 308 -3.42 -11.27 8.66
N LYS A 309 -3.66 -11.20 9.97
CA LYS A 309 -4.83 -10.51 10.52
C LYS A 309 -4.65 -9.02 10.32
N TYR A 310 -5.35 -8.47 9.33
CA TYR A 310 -5.48 -7.03 9.18
C TYR A 310 -6.05 -6.48 10.48
N HIS A 311 -5.27 -5.64 11.14
CA HIS A 311 -5.75 -4.87 12.27
C HIS A 311 -6.78 -3.92 11.64
N GLY A 312 -8.07 -4.08 11.96
CA GLY A 312 -9.18 -3.36 11.34
C GLY A 312 -9.01 -1.85 11.45
N PHE A 313 -8.22 -1.28 10.56
CA PHE A 313 -7.86 0.12 10.46
C PHE A 313 -7.82 0.47 8.97
N LEU A 314 -8.50 1.54 8.60
CA LEU A 314 -8.31 2.20 7.33
C LEU A 314 -7.12 3.16 7.48
N ASN A 315 -6.09 2.96 6.66
CA ASN A 315 -4.90 3.81 6.65
C ASN A 315 -4.89 4.69 5.39
N TRP A 316 -4.80 6.00 5.57
CA TRP A 316 -4.59 6.97 4.50
C TRP A 316 -3.20 7.55 4.59
N ASN A 317 -2.40 7.36 3.55
CA ASN A 317 -1.03 7.84 3.47
C ASN A 317 -0.92 8.92 2.39
N ALA A 318 -0.19 9.99 2.66
CA ALA A 318 0.15 11.00 1.67
C ALA A 318 1.57 11.54 1.92
N LEU A 319 2.32 11.74 0.84
CA LEU A 319 3.52 12.57 0.80
C LEU A 319 3.16 13.91 0.19
N VAL A 320 3.36 14.98 0.95
CA VAL A 320 3.04 16.35 0.53
C VAL A 320 4.33 17.16 0.54
N LYS A 321 4.60 17.95 -0.50
CA LYS A 321 5.80 18.80 -0.54
C LYS A 321 5.71 19.88 0.54
N LYS A 322 6.82 20.16 1.21
CA LYS A 322 6.87 21.23 2.22
C LYS A 322 6.53 22.60 1.66
N GLU A 323 6.96 22.88 0.44
CA GLU A 323 6.68 24.13 -0.28
C GLU A 323 5.17 24.37 -0.46
N ASP A 324 4.43 23.31 -0.81
CA ASP A 324 2.97 23.39 -0.99
C ASP A 324 2.27 23.63 0.35
N ILE A 325 2.74 22.98 1.43
CA ILE A 325 2.21 23.21 2.79
C ILE A 325 2.52 24.63 3.27
N ALA A 326 3.74 25.12 3.02
CA ALA A 326 4.15 26.46 3.44
C ALA A 326 3.34 27.54 2.75
N ARG A 327 3.16 27.43 1.43
CA ARG A 327 2.31 28.34 0.65
C ARG A 327 0.87 28.34 1.15
N TYR A 328 0.36 27.17 1.48
CA TYR A 328 -0.98 27.01 2.04
C TYR A 328 -1.13 27.64 3.43
N ALA A 329 -0.16 27.40 4.31
CA ALA A 329 -0.14 27.95 5.66
C ALA A 329 -0.10 29.48 5.65
N GLU A 330 0.72 30.04 4.75
CA GLU A 330 0.81 31.49 4.52
C GLU A 330 -0.50 32.08 3.98
N SER A 331 -1.12 31.44 2.98
CA SER A 331 -2.37 31.95 2.38
C SER A 331 -3.55 31.96 3.36
N GLU A 332 -3.56 31.06 4.34
CA GLU A 332 -4.65 30.92 5.31
C GLU A 332 -4.33 31.54 6.68
N GLY A 333 -3.10 32.04 6.88
CA GLY A 333 -2.66 32.59 8.16
C GLY A 333 -2.62 31.55 9.29
N VAL A 334 -2.39 30.27 8.98
CA VAL A 334 -2.36 29.17 9.96
C VAL A 334 -0.92 28.70 10.22
N PRO A 335 -0.60 28.18 11.41
CA PRO A 335 0.73 27.64 11.68
C PRO A 335 1.02 26.39 10.84
N LEU A 336 2.30 26.09 10.62
CA LEU A 336 2.71 24.85 9.95
C LEU A 336 2.24 23.64 10.76
N PRO A 337 1.58 22.64 10.13
CA PRO A 337 1.02 21.48 10.82
C PRO A 337 2.08 20.43 11.18
N TYR A 338 3.36 20.74 11.03
CA TYR A 338 4.47 19.83 11.30
C TYR A 338 5.63 20.57 11.97
N THR A 339 6.47 19.80 12.66
CA THR A 339 7.73 20.28 13.23
C THR A 339 8.89 19.92 12.31
N GLU A 340 9.81 20.85 12.06
CA GLU A 340 11.06 20.50 11.37
C GLU A 340 11.83 19.47 12.18
N ARG A 341 12.29 18.40 11.50
CA ARG A 341 12.99 17.28 12.12
C ARG A 341 12.21 16.70 13.31
N GLY A 342 10.90 16.55 13.19
CA GLY A 342 10.11 15.94 14.26
C GLY A 342 8.86 15.27 13.76
N THR A 343 8.31 14.45 14.64
CA THR A 343 7.05 13.73 14.41
C THR A 343 5.95 14.35 15.26
N VAL A 344 4.84 14.70 14.63
CA VAL A 344 3.58 15.08 15.28
C VAL A 344 2.66 13.87 15.27
N ALA A 345 2.40 13.30 16.44
CA ALA A 345 1.41 12.25 16.60
C ALA A 345 0.14 12.86 17.19
N LEU A 346 -1.00 12.61 16.57
CA LEU A 346 -2.30 13.07 17.04
C LEU A 346 -3.21 11.88 17.31
N THR A 347 -3.82 11.89 18.49
CA THR A 347 -4.88 10.94 18.83
C THR A 347 -6.13 11.71 19.20
N SER A 348 -7.25 11.34 18.60
CA SER A 348 -8.58 11.86 18.92
C SER A 348 -9.50 10.69 19.22
N ASP A 349 -10.32 10.77 20.27
CA ASP A 349 -11.38 9.79 20.54
C ASP A 349 -12.69 10.15 19.81
N CYS A 350 -12.84 11.42 19.39
CA CYS A 350 -13.97 11.95 18.65
C CYS A 350 -13.51 12.95 17.56
N PRO A 351 -13.48 12.55 16.28
CA PRO A 351 -13.62 11.18 15.79
C PRO A 351 -12.47 10.29 16.27
N ASN A 352 -12.69 8.98 16.43
CA ASN A 352 -11.66 8.03 16.83
C ASN A 352 -10.61 7.89 15.72
N VAL A 353 -9.50 8.61 15.84
CA VAL A 353 -8.47 8.74 14.80
C VAL A 353 -7.09 8.79 15.43
N LEU A 354 -6.14 8.14 14.78
CA LEU A 354 -4.71 8.24 15.06
C LEU A 354 -4.01 8.78 13.81
N ALA A 355 -3.37 9.94 13.91
CA ALA A 355 -2.64 10.55 12.81
C ALA A 355 -1.16 10.75 13.14
N TYR A 356 -0.31 10.62 12.13
CA TYR A 356 1.12 10.89 12.19
C TYR A 356 1.48 11.86 11.08
N ILE A 357 2.20 12.92 11.41
CA ILE A 357 2.77 13.88 10.48
C ILE A 357 4.27 13.90 10.74
N ILE A 358 5.05 13.43 9.76
CA ILE A 358 6.48 13.15 9.93
C ILE A 358 7.28 13.88 8.88
N ASP A 359 8.31 14.60 9.29
CA ASP A 359 9.26 15.21 8.36
C ASP A 359 10.08 14.13 7.65
N VAL A 360 10.09 14.17 6.31
CA VAL A 360 10.88 13.25 5.47
C VAL A 360 11.74 13.98 4.44
N GLY A 361 12.14 15.21 4.78
CA GLY A 361 13.10 16.02 4.03
C GLY A 361 12.38 17.12 3.25
N THR A 362 12.31 16.99 1.93
CA THR A 362 11.57 17.93 1.06
C THR A 362 10.05 17.74 1.12
N HIS A 363 9.59 16.68 1.79
CA HIS A 363 8.18 16.33 1.93
C HIS A 363 7.85 16.09 3.40
N VAL A 364 6.55 16.07 3.69
CA VAL A 364 5.99 15.62 4.96
C VAL A 364 5.13 14.40 4.67
N PHE A 365 5.33 13.34 5.45
CA PHE A 365 4.51 12.14 5.40
C PHE A 365 3.33 12.28 6.35
N TRP A 366 2.14 12.10 5.82
CA TRP A 366 0.89 12.09 6.56
C TRP A 366 0.35 10.67 6.56
N GLN A 367 0.07 10.15 7.75
CA GLN A 367 -0.66 8.91 7.92
C GLN A 367 -1.85 9.14 8.84
N ILE A 368 -3.05 8.89 8.35
CA ILE A 368 -4.27 8.92 9.14
C ILE A 368 -4.77 7.48 9.25
N ARG A 369 -4.92 7.00 10.48
CA ARG A 369 -5.47 5.70 10.80
C ARG A 369 -6.83 5.91 11.44
N VAL A 370 -7.84 5.32 10.83
CA VAL A 370 -9.19 5.27 11.39
C VAL A 370 -9.47 3.83 11.76
N PRO A 371 -9.73 3.50 13.04
CA PRO A 371 -10.19 2.18 13.40
C PRO A 371 -11.46 1.86 12.62
N GLU A 372 -11.53 0.67 12.04
CA GLU A 372 -12.74 0.15 11.45
C GLU A 372 -13.77 0.00 12.58
N LEU A 373 -14.83 0.80 12.54
CA LEU A 373 -15.95 0.79 13.50
C LEU A 373 -16.81 -0.48 13.38
N SER A 374 -16.22 -1.64 13.07
CA SER A 374 -16.95 -2.88 12.79
C SER A 374 -17.36 -3.67 14.04
N LYS A 375 -17.08 -3.19 15.27
CA LYS A 375 -17.38 -3.95 16.50
C LYS A 375 -18.53 -3.47 17.38
N ALA A 376 -19.25 -2.40 17.04
CA ALA A 376 -20.48 -2.09 17.75
C ALA A 376 -21.32 -1.13 16.93
N GLY A 377 -22.42 -1.58 16.30
CA GLY A 377 -23.66 -0.83 15.97
C GLY A 377 -23.63 0.59 15.38
N HIS A 378 -22.46 1.20 15.15
CA HIS A 378 -22.29 2.59 14.76
C HIS A 378 -21.98 2.58 13.28
N ARG A 379 -22.99 2.91 12.47
CA ARG A 379 -22.85 3.07 11.02
C ARG A 379 -21.68 4.01 10.73
N ALA A 380 -20.83 3.56 9.81
CA ALA A 380 -19.57 4.20 9.45
C ALA A 380 -19.73 5.69 9.10
N VAL A 381 -19.18 6.57 9.95
CA VAL A 381 -19.07 8.02 9.71
C VAL A 381 -17.85 8.34 8.80
N ALA A 382 -16.94 7.38 8.61
CA ALA A 382 -15.64 7.56 7.97
C ALA A 382 -15.67 7.79 6.44
N GLY A 383 -16.84 7.72 5.80
CA GLY A 383 -17.01 7.91 4.35
C GLY A 383 -17.73 9.19 3.93
N ARG A 384 -18.09 10.09 4.85
CA ARG A 384 -18.78 11.35 4.47
C ARG A 384 -17.84 12.27 3.69
N GLN A 385 -18.33 12.76 2.56
CA GLN A 385 -17.76 13.91 1.85
C GLN A 385 -17.57 15.06 2.85
N GLY A 386 -16.36 15.63 2.93
CA GLY A 386 -16.03 16.67 3.92
C GLY A 386 -15.25 16.20 5.15
N LEU A 387 -15.08 14.89 5.40
CA LEU A 387 -14.33 14.40 6.58
C LEU A 387 -12.85 14.83 6.54
N LYS A 388 -12.24 14.82 5.35
CA LYS A 388 -10.86 15.29 5.15
C LYS A 388 -10.76 16.77 5.48
N GLU A 389 -11.67 17.59 4.97
CA GLU A 389 -11.75 19.03 5.22
C GLU A 389 -12.03 19.33 6.70
N HIS A 390 -12.88 18.52 7.35
CA HIS A 390 -13.20 18.64 8.78
C HIS A 390 -12.02 18.27 9.68
N LEU A 391 -11.32 17.17 9.39
CA LEU A 391 -10.08 16.78 10.08
C LEU A 391 -9.01 17.87 9.90
N LEU A 392 -8.85 18.40 8.68
CA LEU A 392 -7.90 19.48 8.41
C LEU A 392 -8.24 20.78 9.14
N ARG A 393 -9.52 21.12 9.34
CA ARG A 393 -9.94 22.28 10.15
C ARG A 393 -9.67 22.09 11.64
N GLY A 394 -10.06 20.96 12.23
CA GLY A 394 -9.77 20.69 13.65
C GLY A 394 -8.27 20.63 13.96
N LEU A 395 -7.45 20.21 13.00
CA LEU A 395 -5.99 20.26 13.11
C LEU A 395 -5.42 21.69 13.08
N ARG A 396 -6.08 22.63 12.39
CA ARG A 396 -5.62 24.03 12.28
C ARG A 396 -6.06 24.89 13.44
N ASP A 397 -7.31 24.74 13.86
CA ASP A 397 -7.95 25.71 14.74
C ASP A 397 -7.78 25.34 16.22
N GLY A 398 -7.30 24.12 16.51
CA GLY A 398 -7.25 23.58 17.88
C GLY A 398 -8.62 23.47 18.54
N THR A 399 -9.70 23.69 17.79
CA THR A 399 -11.09 23.71 18.25
C THR A 399 -11.69 22.31 18.31
N ASP A 400 -12.71 22.17 19.15
CA ASP A 400 -13.36 20.90 19.35
C ASP A 400 -14.04 20.39 18.05
N LEU A 401 -13.60 19.25 17.53
CA LEU A 401 -14.31 18.42 16.55
C LEU A 401 -15.56 17.81 17.21
N ALA A 402 -16.52 18.64 17.58
CA ALA A 402 -17.87 18.19 17.85
C ALA A 402 -18.56 18.01 16.49
N VAL A 403 -18.84 16.76 16.10
CA VAL A 403 -19.86 16.50 15.09
C VAL A 403 -21.18 16.94 15.73
N PRO A 404 -21.97 17.86 15.15
CA PRO A 404 -23.32 18.11 15.63
C PRO A 404 -24.09 16.80 15.46
N ILE A 405 -24.31 16.08 16.56
CA ILE A 405 -25.36 15.07 16.60
C ILE A 405 -26.64 15.88 16.41
N GLY A 406 -27.36 15.62 15.32
CA GLY A 406 -28.56 16.36 14.98
C GLY A 406 -29.46 16.52 16.20
N GLN A 407 -29.82 17.76 16.48
CA GLN A 407 -31.00 18.05 17.27
C GLN A 407 -32.22 17.57 16.48
N GLU A 408 -32.67 16.35 16.77
CA GLU A 408 -34.04 15.91 16.58
C GLU A 408 -34.42 15.26 17.91
N GLY A 409 -35.46 15.63 18.64
CA GLY A 409 -36.46 16.67 18.57
C GLY A 409 -37.22 16.52 19.89
N GLY A 410 -37.66 17.62 20.49
CA GLY A 410 -38.45 17.58 21.71
C GLY A 410 -39.65 16.64 21.54
N LYS A 411 -39.94 15.83 22.56
CA LYS A 411 -41.30 15.33 22.74
C LYS A 411 -42.14 16.50 23.24
N PRO A 412 -43.21 16.94 22.55
CA PRO A 412 -44.33 17.55 23.24
C PRO A 412 -45.03 16.45 24.06
N GLN A 413 -45.70 16.89 25.13
CA GLN A 413 -46.34 16.11 26.20
C GLN A 413 -46.80 14.68 25.87
#